data_AF-A0A433NLL8-F1
#
_entry.id   AF-A0A433NLL8-F1
#
_cell.length_a   1.000
_cell.length_b   1.000
_cell.length_c   1.000
_cell.angle_alpha   90.00
_cell.angle_beta   90.00
_cell.angle_gamma   90.00
#
_symmetry.space_group_name_H-M   'P 1'
#
loop_
_entity.id
_entity.type
_entity.pdbx_description
1 polymer ?
#
loop_
_entity_poly.entity_id
_entity_poly.type
_entity_poly.pdbx_seq_one_letter_code
_entity_poly.pdbx_strand_id
1 'polypeptide(L)'
;MSLALVGDLFAHNQRGRPLGLLFAAMEGGMALGSTSGAILEPFVAWRMLFIGTAVLTVGVFELLLRFGSLPQVSRSKARLSLREVVLGYRKLLATKRGFRTYSYVFWNGIFHSGIYTWLGVYFSQRYNLGEISIGLAILGYGVPGLLFGSTIGRAADRWGRRRLIALGLSVAAIGVGLLIPQVPLLVAAVAVTIISLGYDLTQPLFAGIVTELGGKQQGGQVMGLNVFLLFTGFGIGSFLFGETLDLGFGPALGIFTAVQVFATIAAIPLFRC
;
A
#
# COMPACT_ATOMS: atom_id res chain seq x y z
N MET A 1 1.59 7.04 -14.61
CA MET A 1 1.66 8.33 -15.33
C MET A 1 1.08 9.48 -14.50
N SER A 2 -0.05 9.28 -13.81
CA SER A 2 -0.72 10.32 -13.01
C SER A 2 0.17 10.97 -11.94
N LEU A 3 1.00 10.20 -11.22
CA LEU A 3 1.96 10.73 -10.24
C LEU A 3 3.03 11.65 -10.86
N ALA A 4 3.54 11.29 -12.04
CA ALA A 4 4.53 12.10 -12.76
C ALA A 4 3.89 13.39 -13.30
N LEU A 5 2.70 13.29 -13.87
CA LEU A 5 1.93 14.44 -14.36
C LEU A 5 1.61 15.43 -13.24
N VAL A 6 1.22 14.95 -12.05
CA VAL A 6 1.04 15.81 -10.86
C VAL A 6 2.35 16.49 -10.45
N GLY A 7 3.48 15.79 -10.55
CA GLY A 7 4.80 16.36 -10.35
C GLY A 7 5.12 17.48 -11.35
N ASP A 8 4.74 17.31 -12.62
CA ASP A 8 5.04 18.27 -13.68
C ASP A 8 4.09 19.48 -13.68
N LEU A 9 2.83 19.32 -13.24
CA LEU A 9 1.82 20.38 -13.25
C LEU A 9 1.81 21.27 -12.02
N PHE A 10 2.23 20.76 -10.86
CA PHE A 10 2.14 21.49 -9.60
C PHE A 10 3.53 21.82 -9.06
N ALA A 11 3.69 23.08 -8.62
CA ALA A 11 4.89 23.51 -7.92
C ALA A 11 5.08 22.73 -6.61
N HIS A 12 6.34 22.60 -6.15
CA HIS A 12 6.71 21.70 -5.04
C HIS A 12 5.91 21.92 -3.74
N ASN A 13 5.52 23.17 -3.48
CA ASN A 13 4.70 23.60 -2.33
C ASN A 13 3.20 23.27 -2.46
N GLN A 14 2.71 22.97 -3.66
CA GLN A 14 1.29 22.69 -3.92
C GLN A 14 1.02 21.21 -4.22
N ARG A 15 2.06 20.40 -4.42
CA ARG A 15 1.95 18.97 -4.77
C ARG A 15 1.25 18.12 -3.70
N GLY A 16 1.28 18.54 -2.44
CA GLY A 16 0.73 17.76 -1.32
C GLY A 16 -0.77 17.44 -1.48
N ARG A 17 -1.59 18.42 -1.87
CA ARG A 17 -3.05 18.23 -2.00
C ARG A 17 -3.44 17.34 -3.19
N PRO A 18 -2.94 17.54 -4.43
CA PRO A 18 -3.22 16.64 -5.55
C PRO A 18 -2.66 15.23 -5.35
N LEU A 19 -1.45 15.08 -4.78
CA LEU A 19 -0.91 13.76 -4.44
C LEU A 19 -1.77 13.07 -3.38
N GLY A 20 -2.19 13.79 -2.34
CA GLY A 20 -3.08 13.27 -1.31
C GLY A 20 -4.42 12.78 -1.87
N LEU A 21 -5.04 13.55 -2.77
CA LEU A 21 -6.26 13.13 -3.48
C LEU A 21 -6.03 11.87 -4.33
N LEU A 22 -4.89 11.77 -5.00
CA LEU A 22 -4.55 10.63 -5.83
C LEU A 22 -4.35 9.36 -5.00
N PHE A 23 -3.62 9.44 -3.89
CA PHE A 23 -3.47 8.31 -2.96
C PHE A 23 -4.79 7.92 -2.29
N ALA A 24 -5.58 8.91 -1.84
CA ALA A 24 -6.91 8.66 -1.28
C ALA A 24 -7.85 7.97 -2.29
N ALA A 25 -7.78 8.34 -3.57
CA ALA A 25 -8.53 7.67 -4.62
C ALA A 25 -8.03 6.25 -4.90
N MET A 26 -6.71 6.00 -4.85
CA MET A 26 -6.14 4.65 -5.02
C MET A 26 -6.53 3.72 -3.87
N GLU A 27 -6.35 4.17 -2.62
CA GLU A 27 -6.70 3.39 -1.42
C GLU A 27 -8.22 3.23 -1.28
N GLY A 28 -8.97 4.32 -1.48
CA GLY A 28 -10.43 4.28 -1.48
C GLY A 28 -10.98 3.36 -2.57
N GLY A 29 -10.38 3.36 -3.76
CA GLY A 29 -10.74 2.45 -4.84
C GLY A 29 -10.46 0.98 -4.50
N MET A 30 -9.34 0.68 -3.84
CA MET A 30 -9.02 -0.68 -3.39
C MET A 30 -10.02 -1.18 -2.35
N ALA A 31 -10.30 -0.37 -1.32
CA ALA A 31 -11.22 -0.75 -0.26
C ALA A 31 -12.66 -0.87 -0.76
N LEU A 32 -13.19 0.16 -1.43
CA LEU A 32 -14.52 0.13 -2.01
C LEU A 32 -14.64 -0.99 -3.05
N GLY A 33 -13.63 -1.19 -3.89
CA GLY A 33 -13.60 -2.27 -4.87
C GLY A 33 -13.72 -3.66 -4.23
N SER A 34 -12.93 -3.93 -3.19
CA SER A 34 -12.98 -5.22 -2.49
C SER A 34 -14.32 -5.46 -1.77
N THR A 35 -14.85 -4.45 -1.09
CA THR A 35 -16.11 -4.60 -0.34
C THR A 35 -17.31 -4.62 -1.27
N SER A 36 -17.42 -3.68 -2.21
CA SER A 36 -18.50 -3.68 -3.20
C SER A 36 -18.46 -4.93 -4.06
N GLY A 37 -17.28 -5.41 -4.44
CA GLY A 37 -17.12 -6.68 -5.15
C GLY A 37 -17.71 -7.86 -4.37
N ALA A 38 -17.30 -8.05 -3.12
CA ALA A 38 -17.78 -9.14 -2.26
C ALA A 38 -19.29 -9.03 -1.93
N ILE A 39 -19.84 -7.82 -1.84
CA ILE A 39 -21.28 -7.62 -1.61
C ILE A 39 -22.09 -7.87 -2.87
N LEU A 40 -21.58 -7.49 -4.05
CA LEU A 40 -22.31 -7.59 -5.31
C LEU A 40 -22.21 -8.97 -5.96
N GLU A 41 -21.11 -9.71 -5.75
CA GLU A 41 -20.87 -11.04 -6.32
C GLU A 41 -22.10 -11.95 -6.24
N PRO A 42 -22.76 -12.12 -5.07
CA PRO A 42 -23.86 -13.07 -4.94
C PRO A 42 -25.11 -12.69 -5.75
N PHE A 43 -25.23 -11.42 -6.15
CA PHE A 43 -26.40 -10.89 -6.86
C PHE A 43 -26.21 -10.84 -8.38
N VAL A 44 -24.99 -10.56 -8.84
CA VAL A 44 -24.72 -10.33 -10.28
C VAL A 44 -23.73 -11.32 -10.88
N ALA A 45 -23.21 -12.25 -10.08
CA ALA A 45 -22.10 -13.15 -10.40
C ALA A 45 -20.77 -12.42 -10.67
N TRP A 46 -19.66 -13.07 -10.35
CA TRP A 46 -18.31 -12.51 -10.53
C TRP A 46 -18.03 -11.96 -11.94
N ARG A 47 -18.59 -12.56 -13.00
CA ARG A 47 -18.39 -12.12 -14.40
C ARG A 47 -18.87 -10.69 -14.64
N MET A 48 -20.00 -10.31 -14.03
CA MET A 48 -20.57 -8.98 -14.20
C MET A 48 -19.75 -7.90 -13.49
N LEU A 49 -18.99 -8.25 -12.45
CA LEU A 49 -18.04 -7.34 -11.80
C LEU A 49 -16.92 -6.93 -12.77
N PHE A 50 -16.40 -7.88 -13.55
CA PHE A 50 -15.38 -7.60 -14.58
C PHE A 50 -15.95 -6.76 -15.73
N ILE A 51 -17.15 -7.10 -16.22
CA ILE A 51 -17.82 -6.32 -17.27
C ILE A 51 -18.11 -4.89 -16.80
N GLY A 52 -18.63 -4.72 -15.57
CA GLY A 52 -18.88 -3.42 -14.98
C GLY A 52 -17.61 -2.58 -14.85
N THR A 53 -16.51 -3.18 -14.41
CA THR A 53 -15.20 -2.51 -14.34
C THR A 53 -14.70 -2.08 -15.72
N ALA A 54 -14.89 -2.92 -16.75
CA ALA A 54 -14.52 -2.59 -18.13
C ALA A 54 -15.34 -1.40 -18.66
N VAL A 55 -16.66 -1.39 -18.43
CA VAL A 55 -17.55 -0.29 -18.83
C VAL A 55 -17.16 1.02 -18.14
N LEU A 56 -16.90 0.99 -16.83
CA LEU A 56 -16.44 2.18 -16.09
C LEU A 56 -15.10 2.70 -16.63
N THR A 57 -14.18 1.80 -16.97
CA THR A 57 -12.87 2.17 -17.53
C THR A 57 -13.02 2.86 -18.89
N VAL A 58 -13.88 2.34 -19.77
CA VAL A 58 -14.19 2.97 -21.06
C VAL A 58 -14.84 4.35 -20.85
N GLY A 59 -15.78 4.47 -19.90
CA GLY A 59 -16.41 5.75 -19.57
C GLY A 59 -15.42 6.81 -19.08
N VAL A 60 -14.48 6.44 -18.21
CA VAL A 60 -13.40 7.34 -17.76
C VAL A 60 -12.47 7.71 -18.92
N PHE A 61 -12.14 6.76 -19.80
CA PHE A 61 -11.32 7.01 -20.97
C PHE A 61 -11.97 8.03 -21.92
N GLU A 62 -13.25 7.84 -22.26
CA GLU A 62 -14.04 8.77 -23.07
C GLU A 62 -14.12 10.16 -22.43
N LEU A 63 -14.31 10.23 -21.11
CA LEU A 63 -14.32 11.49 -20.38
C LEU A 63 -12.98 12.23 -20.51
N LEU A 64 -11.87 11.51 -20.37
CA LEU A 64 -10.53 12.07 -20.52
C LEU A 64 -10.25 12.57 -21.95
N LEU A 65 -10.78 11.90 -22.98
CA LEU A 65 -10.69 12.37 -24.37
C LEU A 65 -11.45 13.68 -24.57
N ARG A 66 -12.62 13.84 -23.93
CA ARG A 66 -13.44 15.07 -24.01
C ARG A 66 -12.83 16.27 -23.30
N PHE A 67 -12.08 16.05 -22.22
CA PHE A 67 -11.34 17.11 -21.51
C PHE A 67 -9.92 17.33 -22.06
N GLY A 68 -9.62 16.80 -23.25
CA GLY A 68 -8.29 16.67 -23.85
C GLY A 68 -7.66 17.97 -24.35
N SER A 69 -7.37 18.92 -23.47
CA SER A 69 -6.15 19.73 -23.59
C SER A 69 -5.15 19.22 -22.56
N LEU A 70 -4.59 18.03 -22.82
CA LEU A 70 -3.50 17.50 -21.99
C LEU A 70 -2.36 18.52 -22.03
N PRO A 71 -1.96 19.10 -20.89
CA PRO A 71 -0.88 20.07 -20.87
C PRO A 71 0.36 19.45 -21.54
N GLN A 72 0.92 20.14 -22.52
CA GLN A 72 2.14 19.72 -23.19
C GLN A 72 3.29 19.78 -22.19
N VAL A 73 3.47 18.70 -21.43
CA VAL A 73 4.64 18.53 -20.59
C VAL A 73 5.84 18.40 -21.52
N SER A 74 6.81 19.30 -21.36
CA SER A 74 8.08 19.26 -22.11
C SER A 74 8.72 17.88 -21.93
N ARG A 75 8.58 17.02 -22.93
CA ARG A 75 9.25 15.72 -22.95
C ARG A 75 10.74 16.01 -22.95
N SER A 76 11.45 15.60 -21.89
CA SER A 76 12.90 15.54 -21.93
C SER A 76 13.31 14.69 -23.13
N LYS A 77 13.97 15.32 -24.11
CA LYS A 77 14.42 14.67 -25.36
C LYS A 77 15.63 13.73 -25.14
N ALA A 78 16.13 13.62 -23.91
CA ALA A 78 17.27 12.77 -23.60
C ALA A 78 16.88 11.29 -23.73
N ARG A 79 17.38 10.63 -24.78
CA ARG A 79 17.32 9.18 -24.91
C ARG A 79 18.27 8.59 -23.89
N LEU A 80 17.75 8.02 -22.81
CA LEU A 80 18.55 7.27 -21.84
C LEU A 80 18.93 5.91 -22.44
N SER A 81 20.19 5.54 -22.32
CA SER A 81 20.67 4.18 -22.61
C SER A 81 20.26 3.22 -21.50
N LEU A 82 20.15 1.92 -21.82
CA LEU A 82 19.86 0.87 -20.82
C LEU A 82 20.89 0.88 -19.69
N ARG A 83 22.16 1.14 -20.02
CA ARG A 83 23.25 1.24 -19.04
C ARG A 83 23.03 2.37 -18.04
N GLU A 84 22.61 3.55 -18.50
CA GLU A 84 22.31 4.69 -17.62
C GLU A 84 21.12 4.41 -16.71
N VAL A 85 20.10 3.70 -17.20
CA VAL A 85 18.95 3.27 -16.39
C VAL A 85 19.39 2.31 -15.27
N VAL A 86 20.15 1.26 -15.62
CA VAL A 86 20.65 0.28 -14.64
C VAL A 86 21.59 0.93 -13.62
N LEU A 87 22.49 1.81 -14.07
CA LEU A 87 23.37 2.57 -13.18
C LEU A 87 22.58 3.49 -12.23
N GLY A 88 21.48 4.08 -12.70
CA GLY A 88 20.56 4.85 -11.87
C GLY A 88 20.00 4.05 -10.70
N TYR A 89 19.43 2.87 -10.98
CA TYR A 89 18.93 1.98 -9.92
C TYR A 89 20.04 1.49 -8.99
N ARG A 90 21.20 1.10 -9.54
CA ARG A 90 22.35 0.68 -8.74
C ARG A 90 22.83 1.79 -7.81
N LYS A 91 22.86 3.04 -8.26
CA LYS A 91 23.24 4.20 -7.43
C LYS A 91 22.27 4.42 -6.27
N LEU A 92 20.97 4.26 -6.50
CA LEU A 92 19.95 4.37 -5.45
C LEU A 92 20.17 3.29 -4.36
N LEU A 93 20.39 2.05 -4.77
CA LEU A 93 20.61 0.92 -3.87
C LEU A 93 22.02 0.85 -3.28
N ALA A 94 23.01 1.52 -3.85
CA ALA A 94 24.38 1.54 -3.32
C ALA A 94 24.51 2.35 -2.02
N THR A 95 23.59 3.27 -1.76
CA THR A 95 23.60 4.06 -0.52
C THR A 95 22.95 3.30 0.63
N LYS A 96 23.53 3.37 1.84
CA LYS A 96 22.96 2.75 3.05
C LYS A 96 21.51 3.22 3.30
N ARG A 97 21.23 4.51 3.07
CA ARG A 97 19.87 5.08 3.23
C ARG A 97 18.91 4.51 2.18
N GLY A 98 19.32 4.46 0.91
CA GLY A 98 18.47 3.99 -0.17
C GLY A 98 18.16 2.49 -0.08
N PHE A 99 19.19 1.65 0.04
CA PHE A 99 19.01 0.20 0.23
C PHE A 99 18.02 -0.08 1.36
N ARG A 100 18.25 0.54 2.52
CA ARG A 100 17.40 0.37 3.70
C ARG A 100 15.95 0.77 3.44
N THR A 101 15.70 1.97 2.91
CA THR A 101 14.33 2.42 2.64
C THR A 101 13.62 1.47 1.68
N TYR A 102 14.28 1.05 0.60
CA TYR A 102 13.71 0.13 -0.36
C TYR A 102 13.48 -1.28 0.21
N SER A 103 14.37 -1.78 1.08
CA SER A 103 14.16 -3.04 1.80
C SER A 103 12.93 -2.98 2.72
N TYR A 104 12.72 -1.85 3.41
CA TYR A 104 11.53 -1.66 4.22
C TYR A 104 10.25 -1.53 3.38
N VAL A 105 10.29 -0.88 2.21
CA VAL A 105 9.15 -0.85 1.27
C VAL A 105 8.79 -2.27 0.82
N PHE A 106 9.81 -3.04 0.42
CA PHE A 106 9.65 -4.42 -0.01
C PHE A 106 9.05 -5.29 1.10
N TRP A 107 9.61 -5.21 2.30
CA TRP A 107 9.11 -5.93 3.48
C TRP A 107 7.69 -5.50 3.87
N ASN A 108 7.41 -4.20 3.88
CA ASN A 108 6.08 -3.66 4.16
C ASN A 108 5.05 -4.21 3.16
N GLY A 109 5.46 -4.36 1.89
CA GLY A 109 4.68 -5.02 0.87
C GLY A 109 4.38 -6.49 1.17
N ILE A 110 5.43 -7.27 1.49
CA ILE A 110 5.31 -8.69 1.86
C ILE A 110 4.32 -8.87 3.00
N PHE A 111 4.51 -8.11 4.08
CA PHE A 111 3.68 -8.24 5.27
C PHE A 111 2.21 -7.94 4.96
N HIS A 112 1.90 -6.74 4.47
CA HIS A 112 0.51 -6.30 4.35
C HIS A 112 -0.28 -7.09 3.30
N SER A 113 0.31 -7.37 2.15
CA SER A 113 -0.36 -8.16 1.11
C SER A 113 -0.51 -9.63 1.50
N GLY A 114 0.52 -10.19 2.15
CA GLY A 114 0.47 -11.56 2.66
C GLY A 114 -0.73 -11.79 3.56
N ILE A 115 -1.02 -10.83 4.44
CA ILE A 115 -2.18 -10.94 5.32
C ILE A 115 -3.48 -10.57 4.59
N TYR A 116 -3.52 -9.42 3.91
CA TYR A 116 -4.73 -8.89 3.30
C TYR A 116 -5.35 -9.86 2.29
N THR A 117 -4.53 -10.50 1.45
CA THR A 117 -5.01 -11.41 0.41
C THR A 117 -5.75 -12.63 0.97
N TRP A 118 -5.39 -13.06 2.18
CA TRP A 118 -5.95 -14.25 2.82
C TRP A 118 -6.99 -13.94 3.91
N LEU A 119 -7.32 -12.66 4.16
CA LEU A 119 -8.33 -12.28 5.14
C LEU A 119 -9.72 -12.85 4.80
N GLY A 120 -10.08 -12.92 3.52
CA GLY A 120 -11.35 -13.53 3.11
C GLY A 120 -11.43 -15.00 3.50
N VAL A 121 -10.36 -15.76 3.23
CA VAL A 121 -10.25 -17.17 3.60
C VAL A 121 -10.23 -17.34 5.12
N TYR A 122 -9.54 -16.46 5.85
CA TYR A 122 -9.53 -16.43 7.32
C TYR A 122 -10.95 -16.30 7.89
N PHE A 123 -11.75 -15.34 7.42
CA PHE A 123 -13.12 -15.15 7.89
C PHE A 123 -14.07 -16.26 7.44
N SER A 124 -13.88 -16.79 6.24
CA SER A 124 -14.65 -17.94 5.75
C SER A 124 -14.39 -19.18 6.61
N GLN A 125 -13.13 -19.57 6.83
CA GLN A 125 -12.80 -20.81 7.53
C GLN A 125 -12.94 -20.73 9.05
N ARG A 126 -12.60 -19.59 9.66
CA ARG A 126 -12.54 -19.45 11.13
C ARG A 126 -13.84 -18.93 11.75
N TYR A 127 -14.67 -18.27 10.96
CA TYR A 127 -15.94 -17.68 11.40
C TYR A 127 -17.15 -18.14 10.58
N ASN A 128 -16.97 -18.99 9.55
CA ASN A 128 -18.04 -19.48 8.67
C ASN A 128 -18.83 -18.33 8.02
N LEU A 129 -18.17 -17.22 7.70
CA LEU A 129 -18.83 -16.08 7.09
C LEU A 129 -19.10 -16.33 5.61
N GLY A 130 -20.30 -15.93 5.17
CA GLY A 130 -20.61 -15.73 3.75
C GLY A 130 -20.01 -14.43 3.21
N GLU A 131 -20.07 -14.26 1.88
CA GLU A 131 -19.36 -13.21 1.15
C GLU A 131 -19.69 -11.78 1.59
N ILE A 132 -20.97 -11.50 1.83
CA ILE A 132 -21.42 -10.18 2.31
C ILE A 132 -20.78 -9.85 3.66
N SER A 133 -20.79 -10.81 4.59
CA SER A 133 -20.21 -10.65 5.93
C SER A 133 -18.70 -10.51 5.88
N ILE A 134 -18.02 -11.21 4.96
CA ILE A 134 -16.58 -11.04 4.70
C ILE A 134 -16.30 -9.62 4.18
N GLY A 135 -17.08 -9.15 3.20
CA GLY A 135 -16.95 -7.81 2.63
C GLY A 135 -17.11 -6.72 3.70
N LEU A 136 -18.07 -6.90 4.62
CA LEU A 136 -18.27 -6.00 5.77
C LEU A 136 -17.13 -6.09 6.80
N ALA A 137 -16.61 -7.29 7.08
CA ALA A 137 -15.51 -7.47 8.02
C ALA A 137 -14.20 -6.84 7.52
N ILE A 138 -13.97 -6.85 6.21
CA ILE A 138 -12.78 -6.29 5.57
C ILE A 138 -12.95 -4.80 5.20
N LEU A 139 -14.18 -4.27 5.18
CA LEU A 139 -14.46 -2.85 4.88
C LEU A 139 -13.62 -1.90 5.74
N GLY A 140 -13.37 -2.27 7.00
CA GLY A 140 -12.52 -1.53 7.92
C GLY A 140 -11.10 -1.27 7.40
N TYR A 141 -10.61 -2.08 6.46
CA TYR A 141 -9.29 -1.90 5.85
C TYR A 141 -9.17 -0.61 5.02
N GLY A 142 -10.27 -0.01 4.56
CA GLY A 142 -10.23 1.27 3.83
C GLY A 142 -10.44 2.52 4.68
N VAL A 143 -10.94 2.34 5.90
CA VAL A 143 -11.42 3.44 6.75
C VAL A 143 -10.26 4.36 7.21
N PRO A 144 -9.11 3.84 7.67
CA PRO A 144 -8.06 4.68 8.22
C PRO A 144 -7.47 5.65 7.19
N GLY A 145 -7.18 5.23 5.96
CA GLY A 145 -6.63 6.10 4.92
C GLY A 145 -7.56 7.27 4.58
N LEU A 146 -8.87 6.98 4.47
CA LEU A 146 -9.91 7.98 4.19
C LEU A 146 -10.08 8.99 5.33
N LEU A 147 -10.15 8.53 6.58
CA LEU A 147 -10.43 9.39 7.73
C LEU A 147 -9.18 10.09 8.28
N PHE A 148 -8.05 9.39 8.29
CA PHE A 148 -6.84 9.83 8.98
C PHE A 148 -5.71 10.26 8.05
N GLY A 149 -5.81 10.12 6.72
CA GLY A 149 -4.73 10.49 5.79
C GLY A 149 -4.18 11.92 6.00
N SER A 150 -5.06 12.91 6.19
CA SER A 150 -4.65 14.31 6.46
C SER A 150 -4.01 14.50 7.84
N THR A 151 -4.41 13.70 8.82
CA THR A 151 -3.89 13.74 10.19
C THR A 151 -2.54 13.04 10.27
N ILE A 152 -2.37 11.91 9.57
CA ILE A 152 -1.11 11.18 9.43
C ILE A 152 -0.06 12.08 8.78
N GLY A 153 -0.41 12.81 7.72
CA GLY A 153 0.48 13.78 7.08
C GLY A 153 0.96 14.88 8.05
N ARG A 154 0.03 15.52 8.78
CA ARG A 154 0.37 16.54 9.79
C ARG A 154 1.19 15.99 10.95
N ALA A 155 0.90 14.76 11.38
CA ALA A 155 1.68 14.09 12.42
C ALA A 155 3.11 13.80 11.91
N ALA A 156 3.26 13.42 10.65
CA ALA A 156 4.55 13.16 10.03
C ALA A 156 5.44 14.41 9.97
N ASP A 157 4.84 15.57 9.71
CA ASP A 157 5.56 16.85 9.72
C ASP A 157 5.94 17.28 11.14
N ARG A 158 5.10 17.01 12.15
CA ARG A 158 5.35 17.40 13.55
C ARG A 158 6.28 16.47 14.31
N TRP A 159 6.10 15.16 14.19
CA TRP A 159 6.82 14.14 14.97
C TRP A 159 7.94 13.47 14.18
N GLY A 160 8.00 13.71 12.87
CA GLY A 160 8.96 13.12 11.96
C GLY A 160 8.49 11.78 11.40
N ARG A 161 8.67 11.61 10.08
CA ARG A 161 8.28 10.40 9.32
C ARG A 161 8.81 9.09 9.93
N ARG A 162 10.04 9.15 10.44
CA ARG A 162 10.74 8.02 11.05
C ARG A 162 9.99 7.41 12.23
N ARG A 163 9.54 8.23 13.19
CA ARG A 163 8.84 7.75 14.39
C ARG A 163 7.46 7.17 14.05
N LEU A 164 6.77 7.78 13.08
CA LEU A 164 5.48 7.29 12.60
C LEU A 164 5.59 5.99 11.82
N ILE A 165 6.64 5.79 11.03
CA ILE A 165 6.89 4.47 10.41
C ILE A 165 7.08 3.40 11.49
N ALA A 166 7.87 3.68 12.53
CA ALA A 166 8.04 2.75 13.66
C ALA A 166 6.69 2.40 14.30
N LEU A 167 5.89 3.42 14.58
CA LEU A 167 4.56 3.27 15.14
C LEU A 167 3.66 2.44 14.23
N GLY A 168 3.65 2.72 12.93
CA GLY A 168 2.87 1.99 11.94
C GLY A 168 3.26 0.51 11.86
N LEU A 169 4.56 0.20 11.86
CA LEU A 169 5.01 -1.19 11.89
C LEU A 169 4.56 -1.92 13.17
N SER A 170 4.63 -1.25 14.33
CA SER A 170 4.12 -1.77 15.62
C SER A 170 2.61 -1.99 15.60
N VAL A 171 1.85 -0.99 15.12
CA VAL A 171 0.39 -1.03 15.03
C VAL A 171 -0.04 -2.18 14.12
N ALA A 172 0.63 -2.36 12.98
CA ALA A 172 0.38 -3.48 12.08
C ALA A 172 0.66 -4.83 12.76
N ALA A 173 1.79 -4.96 13.48
CA ALA A 173 2.12 -6.18 14.23
C ALA A 173 1.07 -6.51 15.30
N ILE A 174 0.58 -5.50 16.03
CA ILE A 174 -0.47 -5.67 17.04
C ILE A 174 -1.76 -6.15 16.37
N GLY A 175 -2.17 -5.52 15.26
CA GLY A 175 -3.37 -5.91 14.52
C GLY A 175 -3.33 -7.37 14.07
N VAL A 176 -2.20 -7.83 13.53
CA VAL A 176 -2.04 -9.24 13.13
C VAL A 176 -1.97 -10.17 14.34
N GLY A 177 -1.28 -9.75 15.40
CA GLY A 177 -1.19 -10.50 16.66
C GLY A 177 -2.56 -10.78 17.27
N LEU A 178 -3.50 -9.83 17.17
CA LEU A 178 -4.89 -10.01 17.62
C LEU A 178 -5.67 -11.07 16.83
N LEU A 179 -5.27 -11.36 15.58
CA LEU A 179 -5.91 -12.39 14.75
C LEU A 179 -5.38 -13.81 15.03
N ILE A 180 -4.27 -13.95 15.78
CA ILE A 180 -3.67 -15.24 16.12
C ILE A 180 -4.65 -16.10 16.95
N PRO A 181 -5.15 -15.64 18.12
CA PRO A 181 -6.19 -16.36 18.84
C PRO A 181 -7.54 -16.28 18.13
N GLN A 182 -8.46 -17.17 18.49
CA GLN A 182 -9.85 -17.07 18.03
C GLN A 182 -10.57 -16.05 18.90
N VAL A 183 -10.72 -14.84 18.38
CA VAL A 183 -11.38 -13.71 19.05
C VAL A 183 -12.83 -13.56 18.57
N PRO A 184 -13.68 -12.75 19.23
CA PRO A 184 -14.99 -12.41 18.69
C PRO A 184 -14.88 -11.72 17.32
N LEU A 185 -15.85 -11.95 16.43
CA LEU A 185 -15.84 -11.41 15.06
C LEU A 185 -15.59 -9.90 15.00
N LEU A 186 -16.23 -9.13 15.88
CA LEU A 186 -16.04 -7.69 15.95
C LEU A 186 -14.58 -7.30 16.25
N VAL A 187 -13.92 -8.04 17.14
CA VAL A 187 -12.51 -7.82 17.48
C VAL A 187 -11.62 -8.13 16.27
N ALA A 188 -11.91 -9.19 15.52
CA ALA A 188 -11.20 -9.50 14.29
C ALA A 188 -11.40 -8.43 13.19
N ALA A 189 -12.61 -7.92 13.01
CA ALA A 189 -12.88 -6.81 12.07
C ALA A 189 -12.17 -5.51 12.48
N VAL A 190 -12.13 -5.21 13.79
CA VAL A 190 -11.35 -4.08 14.32
C VAL A 190 -9.85 -4.32 14.11
N ALA A 191 -9.35 -5.54 14.30
CA ALA A 191 -7.97 -5.88 14.05
C ALA A 191 -7.58 -5.66 12.58
N VAL A 192 -8.44 -5.97 11.61
CA VAL A 192 -8.23 -5.62 10.18
C VAL A 192 -8.09 -4.12 9.97
N THR A 193 -8.91 -3.32 10.65
CA THR A 193 -8.82 -1.85 10.62
C THR A 193 -7.49 -1.36 11.22
N ILE A 194 -7.03 -1.99 12.30
CA ILE A 194 -5.72 -1.69 12.93
C ILE A 194 -4.57 -2.03 11.98
N ILE A 195 -4.64 -3.17 11.28
CA ILE A 195 -3.64 -3.56 10.28
C ILE A 195 -3.55 -2.51 9.16
N SER A 196 -4.70 -2.05 8.66
CA SER A 196 -4.76 -0.98 7.67
C SER A 196 -4.17 0.33 8.17
N LEU A 197 -4.50 0.75 9.40
CA LEU A 197 -3.88 1.94 9.99
C LEU A 197 -2.36 1.80 10.06
N GLY A 198 -1.85 0.61 10.35
CA GLY A 198 -0.43 0.30 10.28
C GLY A 198 0.19 0.51 8.90
N TYR A 199 -0.53 0.12 7.84
CA TYR A 199 -0.14 0.37 6.44
C TYR A 199 -0.12 1.86 6.11
N ASP A 200 -1.16 2.61 6.50
CA ASP A 200 -1.29 4.03 6.18
C ASP A 200 -0.29 4.90 6.95
N LEU A 201 0.17 4.43 8.11
CA LEU A 201 1.26 5.04 8.88
C LEU A 201 2.65 4.74 8.29
N THR A 202 2.79 3.78 7.36
CA THR A 202 4.09 3.40 6.78
C THR A 202 4.20 3.77 5.30
N GLN A 203 3.27 3.30 4.47
CA GLN A 203 3.40 3.31 3.02
C GLN A 203 3.52 4.71 2.42
N PRO A 204 2.64 5.68 2.74
CA PRO A 204 2.77 7.05 2.23
C PRO A 204 4.07 7.72 2.69
N LEU A 205 4.53 7.39 3.91
CA LEU A 205 5.76 7.94 4.47
C LEU A 205 7.00 7.37 3.79
N PHE A 206 7.01 6.07 3.46
CA PHE A 206 8.06 5.47 2.65
C PHE A 206 8.11 6.11 1.27
N ALA A 207 6.97 6.25 0.59
CA ALA A 207 6.90 6.93 -0.71
C ALA A 207 7.50 8.35 -0.62
N GLY A 208 7.14 9.11 0.42
CA GLY A 208 7.73 10.43 0.69
C GLY A 208 9.25 10.38 0.87
N ILE A 209 9.78 9.48 1.72
CA ILE A 209 11.24 9.34 1.92
C ILE A 209 11.93 8.94 0.62
N VAL A 210 11.33 8.03 -0.16
CA VAL A 210 11.89 7.56 -1.43
C VAL A 210 12.02 8.73 -2.40
N THR A 211 11.03 9.62 -2.50
CA THR A 211 11.12 10.81 -3.38
C THR A 211 12.29 11.74 -3.05
N GLU A 212 12.80 11.72 -1.81
CA GLU A 212 13.98 12.50 -1.39
C GLU A 212 15.32 11.82 -1.70
N LEU A 213 15.33 10.53 -2.06
CA LEU A 213 16.57 9.77 -2.32
C LEU A 213 17.21 10.12 -3.67
N GLY A 214 16.44 10.60 -4.65
CA GLY A 214 16.93 10.95 -5.98
C GLY A 214 17.11 12.45 -6.19
N GLY A 215 17.93 12.80 -7.18
CA GLY A 215 18.03 14.18 -7.66
C GLY A 215 16.76 14.63 -8.40
N LYS A 216 16.64 15.94 -8.69
CA LYS A 216 15.49 16.57 -9.36
C LYS A 216 15.05 15.87 -10.68
N GLN A 217 15.95 15.16 -11.36
CA GLN A 217 15.70 14.48 -12.64
C GLN A 217 15.43 12.97 -12.51
N GLN A 218 15.53 12.39 -11.31
CA GLN A 218 15.43 10.94 -11.09
C GLN A 218 14.08 10.49 -10.51
N GLY A 219 13.10 11.39 -10.37
CA GLY A 219 11.81 11.10 -9.72
C GLY A 219 11.09 9.88 -10.31
N GLY A 220 11.15 9.69 -11.63
CA GLY A 220 10.58 8.53 -12.32
C GLY A 220 11.25 7.19 -11.95
N GLN A 221 12.58 7.15 -11.91
CA GLN A 221 13.33 5.95 -11.52
C GLN A 221 13.11 5.61 -10.03
N VAL A 222 13.16 6.64 -9.19
CA VAL A 222 12.95 6.54 -7.75
C VAL A 222 11.57 5.95 -7.42
N MET A 223 10.51 6.54 -7.98
CA MET A 223 9.16 6.05 -7.75
C MET A 223 8.89 4.72 -8.48
N GLY A 224 9.50 4.51 -9.64
CA GLY A 224 9.41 3.25 -10.38
C GLY A 224 9.96 2.08 -9.57
N LEU A 225 11.14 2.24 -8.95
CA LEU A 225 11.72 1.24 -8.07
C LEU A 225 10.87 1.01 -6.81
N ASN A 226 10.30 2.09 -6.24
CA ASN A 226 9.39 2.01 -5.09
C ASN A 226 8.18 1.11 -5.39
N VAL A 227 7.50 1.41 -6.50
CA VAL A 227 6.31 0.67 -6.95
C VAL A 227 6.68 -0.77 -7.31
N PHE A 228 7.79 -0.98 -8.04
CA PHE A 228 8.27 -2.31 -8.37
C PHE A 228 8.49 -3.17 -7.12
N LEU A 229 9.21 -2.65 -6.12
CA LEU A 229 9.48 -3.39 -4.89
C LEU A 229 8.21 -3.60 -4.06
N LEU A 230 7.32 -2.61 -3.97
CA LEU A 230 6.05 -2.75 -3.27
C LEU A 230 5.22 -3.91 -3.84
N PHE A 231 4.98 -3.90 -5.16
CA PHE A 231 4.13 -4.89 -5.80
C PHE A 231 4.79 -6.27 -5.92
N THR A 232 6.12 -6.31 -6.09
CA THR A 232 6.86 -7.57 -5.98
C THR A 232 6.73 -8.14 -4.57
N GLY A 233 6.85 -7.28 -3.55
CA GLY A 233 6.57 -7.64 -2.17
C GLY A 233 5.14 -8.12 -1.99
N PHE A 234 4.15 -7.49 -2.63
CA PHE A 234 2.76 -7.93 -2.57
C PHE A 234 2.57 -9.37 -3.07
N GLY A 235 3.12 -9.68 -4.24
CA GLY A 235 3.05 -11.01 -4.83
C GLY A 235 3.77 -12.06 -3.97
N ILE A 236 5.00 -11.77 -3.56
CA ILE A 236 5.80 -12.67 -2.71
C ILE A 236 5.12 -12.88 -1.36
N GLY A 237 4.61 -11.83 -0.73
CA GLY A 237 3.90 -11.90 0.54
C GLY A 237 2.66 -12.77 0.48
N SER A 238 1.82 -12.57 -0.54
CA SER A 238 0.63 -13.39 -0.76
C SER A 238 0.99 -14.87 -0.94
N PHE A 239 2.04 -15.16 -1.70
CA PHE A 239 2.53 -16.52 -1.91
C PHE A 239 3.06 -17.12 -0.60
N LEU A 240 3.99 -16.45 0.08
CA LEU A 240 4.60 -16.93 1.32
C LEU A 240 3.57 -17.15 2.44
N PHE A 241 2.60 -16.24 2.59
CA PHE A 241 1.54 -16.43 3.57
C PHE A 241 0.70 -17.66 3.23
N GLY A 242 0.34 -17.83 1.95
CA GLY A 242 -0.39 -19.00 1.46
C GLY A 242 0.32 -20.32 1.76
N GLU A 243 1.62 -20.41 1.49
CA GLU A 243 2.43 -21.59 1.81
C GLU A 243 2.48 -21.86 3.33
N THR A 244 2.48 -20.81 4.16
CA THR A 244 2.44 -21.00 5.62
C THR A 244 1.06 -21.42 6.15
N LEU A 245 -0.01 -21.32 5.35
CA LEU A 245 -1.35 -21.73 5.79
C LEU A 245 -1.50 -23.23 5.97
N ASP A 246 -0.64 -24.04 5.38
CA ASP A 246 -0.58 -25.49 5.63
C ASP A 246 -0.26 -25.81 7.10
N LEU A 247 0.40 -24.88 7.81
CA LEU A 247 0.65 -24.96 9.25
C LEU A 247 -0.55 -24.50 10.09
N GLY A 248 -1.58 -23.93 9.44
CA GLY A 248 -2.73 -23.27 10.04
C GLY A 248 -2.53 -21.76 10.24
N PHE A 249 -3.66 -21.05 10.44
CA PHE A 249 -3.65 -19.59 10.60
C PHE A 249 -2.83 -19.09 11.79
N GLY A 250 -2.85 -19.81 12.92
CA GLY A 250 -2.12 -19.40 14.13
C GLY A 250 -0.61 -19.28 13.87
N PRO A 251 0.05 -20.37 13.42
CA PRO A 251 1.47 -20.32 13.05
C PRO A 251 1.78 -19.33 11.92
N ALA A 252 0.98 -19.29 10.85
CA ALA A 252 1.19 -18.35 9.74
C ALA A 252 1.19 -16.88 10.20
N LEU A 253 0.16 -16.48 10.95
CA LEU A 253 0.05 -15.14 11.54
C LEU A 253 1.15 -14.88 12.56
N GLY A 254 1.54 -15.90 13.33
CA GLY A 254 2.65 -15.84 14.30
C GLY A 254 4.00 -15.55 13.64
N ILE A 255 4.32 -16.24 12.54
CA ILE A 255 5.55 -16.00 11.76
C ILE A 255 5.57 -14.57 11.23
N PHE A 256 4.50 -14.13 10.55
CA PHE A 256 4.43 -12.78 10.01
C PHE A 256 4.53 -11.71 11.11
N THR A 257 3.85 -11.93 12.24
CA THR A 257 3.92 -11.04 13.40
C THR A 257 5.34 -10.97 13.97
N ALA A 258 6.01 -12.12 14.15
CA ALA A 258 7.36 -12.17 14.69
C ALA A 258 8.37 -11.45 13.79
N VAL A 259 8.31 -11.66 12.48
CA VAL A 259 9.20 -10.98 11.53
C VAL A 259 8.90 -9.47 11.50
N GLN A 260 7.63 -9.08 11.59
CA GLN A 260 7.24 -7.67 11.67
C GLN A 260 7.72 -6.99 12.95
N VAL A 261 7.64 -7.67 14.10
CA VAL A 261 8.20 -7.18 15.37
C VAL A 261 9.72 -7.04 15.26
N PHE A 262 10.40 -8.02 14.66
CA PHE A 262 11.84 -7.92 14.40
C PHE A 262 12.18 -6.73 13.50
N ALA A 263 11.44 -6.54 12.39
CA ALA A 263 11.62 -5.39 11.50
C ALA A 263 11.37 -4.06 12.23
N THR A 264 10.38 -4.02 13.14
CA THR A 264 10.09 -2.86 13.98
C THR A 264 11.24 -2.55 14.93
N ILE A 265 11.78 -3.55 15.63
CA ILE A 265 12.92 -3.39 16.54
C ILE A 265 14.16 -2.97 15.76
N ALA A 266 14.43 -3.59 14.61
CA ALA A 266 15.52 -3.21 13.72
C ALA A 266 15.38 -1.77 13.20
N ALA A 267 14.16 -1.22 13.15
CA ALA A 267 13.89 0.16 12.79
C ALA A 267 14.29 1.15 13.91
N ILE A 268 14.22 0.77 15.19
CA ILE A 268 14.46 1.65 16.35
C ILE A 268 15.85 2.32 16.36
N PRO A 269 16.98 1.61 16.17
CA PRO A 269 18.31 2.22 16.12
C PRO A 269 18.45 3.25 15.00
N LEU A 270 17.67 3.10 13.93
CA LEU A 270 17.70 3.96 12.74
C LEU A 270 16.95 5.28 12.96
N PHE A 271 16.23 5.41 14.07
CA PHE A 271 15.48 6.60 14.49
C PHE A 271 16.19 7.43 15.55
N ARG A 272 17.34 6.97 16.07
CA ARG A 272 18.16 7.66 17.08
C ARG A 272 19.33 8.47 16.51
N CYS A 273 19.52 8.48 15.18
CA CYS A 273 20.58 9.25 14.49
C CYS A 273 20.02 10.32 13.56
#